data_AF-A0A927VC89-F1
#
_entry.id   AF-A0A927VC89-F1
#
_cell.length_a   1.000
_cell.length_b   1.000
_cell.length_c   1.000
_cell.angle_alpha   90.00
_cell.angle_beta   90.00
_cell.angle_gamma   90.00
#
_symmetry.space_group_name_H-M   'P 1'
#
loop_
_entity.id
_entity.type
_entity.pdbx_description
1 polymer ?
#
loop_
_entity_poly.entity_id
_entity_poly.type
_entity_poly.pdbx_seq_one_letter_code
_entity_poly.pdbx_strand_id
1 'polypeptide(L)'
;MSNVDRTKDRKNYLDNIRTIIIGLFLAHSCEMYHLKEGFYIEGIKALVPTLIYSFLTGWYMAVLFFIAGLTTMYSLKKRTIKEYYIERCKRLLVPFFIGLFLWVPIQSYYTLRNHYDFDGNALDVYKHFFTTYMLIPMHDMNVWSIDYAWRRLVWAISCTTAVFGTIGFGQRFLNKTNALTKYLSSRSFAIYYIHMTVVIAVGYYVVEYVNCNIALQIGMIMGISVVVTFALIEIAKRIPGVNGMLGMKR
;
A
#
# COMPACT_ATOMS: atom_id res chain seq x y z
N MET A 1 -20.81 -29.94 24.70
CA MET A 1 -19.96 -29.54 23.56
C MET A 1 -18.90 -28.59 24.07
N SER A 2 -17.67 -29.10 24.22
CA SER A 2 -16.54 -28.38 24.79
C SER A 2 -16.15 -27.18 23.91
N ASN A 3 -15.78 -26.08 24.56
CA ASN A 3 -15.10 -24.94 23.93
C ASN A 3 -13.80 -25.46 23.28
N VAL A 4 -13.88 -25.87 22.02
CA VAL A 4 -12.70 -26.15 21.21
C VAL A 4 -11.95 -24.83 21.11
N ASP A 5 -10.82 -24.79 21.79
CA ASP A 5 -9.88 -23.70 21.90
C ASP A 5 -9.67 -23.00 20.54
N ARG A 6 -10.40 -21.90 20.32
CA ARG A 6 -10.37 -21.09 19.09
C ARG A 6 -8.99 -20.49 18.81
N THR A 7 -8.03 -20.61 19.75
CA THR A 7 -6.69 -20.04 19.64
C THR A 7 -5.65 -20.98 19.01
N LYS A 8 -5.89 -22.30 18.96
CA LYS A 8 -4.88 -23.31 18.58
C LYS A 8 -4.46 -23.31 17.11
N ASP A 9 -5.22 -22.67 16.22
CA ASP A 9 -4.97 -22.65 14.76
C ASP A 9 -4.52 -21.30 14.18
N ARG A 10 -4.43 -20.23 15.00
CA ARG A 10 -4.05 -18.91 14.47
C ARG A 10 -2.54 -18.84 14.25
N LYS A 11 -2.13 -18.79 12.98
CA LYS A 11 -0.74 -18.58 12.58
C LYS A 11 -0.32 -17.13 12.76
N ASN A 12 0.12 -16.79 13.97
CA ASN A 12 0.52 -15.43 14.37
C ASN A 12 1.57 -14.80 13.43
N TYR A 13 2.48 -15.59 12.87
CA TYR A 13 3.48 -15.07 11.93
C TYR A 13 2.86 -14.46 10.68
N LEU A 14 1.71 -14.97 10.18
CA LEU A 14 1.03 -14.39 9.02
C LEU A 14 0.46 -12.99 9.32
N ASP A 15 0.09 -12.74 10.57
CA ASP A 15 -0.38 -11.43 11.02
C ASP A 15 0.80 -10.49 11.29
N ASN A 16 1.89 -11.02 11.85
CA ASN A 16 3.11 -10.26 12.14
C ASN A 16 3.90 -9.89 10.88
N ILE A 17 3.94 -10.72 9.83
CA ILE A 17 4.56 -10.34 8.55
C ILE A 17 3.84 -9.11 7.96
N ARG A 18 2.51 -9.04 8.14
CA ARG A 18 1.73 -7.87 7.70
C ARG A 18 2.08 -6.59 8.46
N THR A 19 2.71 -6.66 9.64
CA THR A 19 3.14 -5.44 10.37
C THR A 19 4.39 -4.80 9.78
N ILE A 20 5.08 -5.48 8.85
CA ILE A 20 6.17 -4.91 8.05
C ILE A 20 5.65 -3.80 7.11
N ILE A 21 4.32 -3.57 7.06
CA ILE A 21 3.64 -2.49 6.33
C ILE A 21 4.18 -1.10 6.61
N ILE A 22 4.80 -0.88 7.76
CA ILE A 22 5.48 0.39 8.05
C ILE A 22 6.59 0.66 7.01
N GLY A 23 7.19 -0.38 6.44
CA GLY A 23 8.15 -0.26 5.35
C GLY A 23 7.59 0.36 4.06
N LEU A 24 6.27 0.38 3.86
CA LEU A 24 5.66 1.08 2.72
C LEU A 24 5.86 2.58 2.77
N PHE A 25 5.85 3.16 3.98
CA PHE A 25 6.11 4.59 4.12
C PHE A 25 7.50 4.93 3.62
N LEU A 26 8.51 4.11 3.97
CA LEU A 26 9.86 4.28 3.45
C LEU A 26 9.90 4.10 1.94
N ALA A 27 9.29 3.02 1.41
CA ALA A 27 9.27 2.75 -0.03
C ALA A 27 8.70 3.94 -0.82
N HIS A 28 7.49 4.40 -0.47
CA HIS A 28 6.83 5.49 -1.20
C HIS A 28 7.48 6.86 -0.94
N SER A 29 8.14 7.07 0.20
CA SER A 29 8.95 8.28 0.41
C SER A 29 10.19 8.30 -0.48
N CYS A 30 10.82 7.14 -0.70
CA CYS A 30 11.96 7.01 -1.61
C CYS A 30 11.56 7.11 -3.10
N GLU A 31 10.33 6.71 -3.45
CA GLU A 31 9.79 6.75 -4.81
C GLU A 31 9.80 8.16 -5.42
N MET A 32 9.59 9.19 -4.61
CA MET A 32 9.61 10.60 -5.06
C MET A 32 10.97 11.05 -5.62
N TYR A 33 12.05 10.37 -5.23
CA TYR A 33 13.43 10.66 -5.65
C TYR A 33 13.96 9.63 -6.66
N HIS A 34 13.06 8.79 -7.20
CA HIS A 34 13.42 7.71 -8.09
C HIS A 34 13.98 8.24 -9.42
N LEU A 35 15.01 7.57 -9.97
CA LEU A 35 15.70 7.99 -11.21
C LEU A 35 14.78 8.02 -12.44
N LYS A 36 13.75 7.15 -12.46
CA LYS A 36 12.71 7.14 -13.49
C LYS A 36 11.60 8.13 -13.12
N GLU A 37 11.14 8.87 -14.12
CA GLU A 37 9.98 9.77 -14.04
C GLU A 37 8.64 9.01 -14.14
N GLY A 38 7.57 9.69 -13.72
CA GLY A 38 6.20 9.21 -13.74
C GLY A 38 5.57 9.00 -12.36
N PHE A 39 6.18 9.50 -11.27
CA PHE A 39 5.52 9.48 -9.96
C PHE A 39 4.69 10.75 -9.74
N TYR A 40 3.74 10.70 -8.79
CA TYR A 40 2.80 11.81 -8.56
C TYR A 40 3.49 13.13 -8.20
N ILE A 41 4.61 13.06 -7.47
CA ILE A 41 5.43 14.18 -7.03
C ILE A 41 6.89 13.79 -7.24
N GLU A 42 7.67 14.67 -7.83
CA GLU A 42 9.08 14.38 -8.13
C GLU A 42 10.03 15.36 -7.45
N GLY A 43 10.94 14.80 -6.65
CA GLY A 43 12.07 15.51 -6.09
C GLY A 43 13.35 15.30 -6.87
N ILE A 44 14.45 15.76 -6.30
CA ILE A 44 15.80 15.62 -6.88
C ILE A 44 16.13 14.13 -7.06
N LYS A 45 16.46 13.73 -8.29
CA LYS A 45 16.74 12.35 -8.66
C LYS A 45 17.98 11.82 -7.95
N ALA A 46 17.87 10.66 -7.30
CA ALA A 46 18.97 10.06 -6.55
C ALA A 46 19.00 8.54 -6.64
N LEU A 47 20.22 7.98 -6.71
CA LEU A 47 20.44 6.54 -6.82
C LEU A 47 20.07 5.78 -5.54
N VAL A 48 20.45 6.30 -4.37
CA VAL A 48 20.23 5.59 -3.10
C VAL A 48 18.73 5.35 -2.82
N PRO A 49 17.84 6.37 -2.88
CA PRO A 49 16.40 6.15 -2.74
C PRO A 49 15.84 5.20 -3.79
N THR A 50 16.34 5.26 -5.04
CA THR A 50 15.94 4.36 -6.12
C THR A 50 16.20 2.90 -5.80
N LEU A 51 17.38 2.59 -5.25
CA LEU A 51 17.74 1.23 -4.85
C LEU A 51 16.87 0.75 -3.68
N ILE A 52 16.62 1.61 -2.69
CA ILE A 52 15.75 1.29 -1.55
C ILE A 52 14.32 0.99 -2.02
N TYR A 53 13.74 1.86 -2.85
CA TYR A 53 12.42 1.68 -3.43
C TYR A 53 12.34 0.36 -4.22
N SER A 54 13.25 0.15 -5.17
CA SER A 54 13.25 -1.03 -6.04
C SER A 54 13.39 -2.33 -5.27
N PHE A 55 14.21 -2.33 -4.22
CA PHE A 55 14.36 -3.46 -3.33
C PHE A 55 13.08 -3.74 -2.55
N LEU A 56 12.46 -2.73 -1.94
CA LEU A 56 11.27 -2.90 -1.12
C LEU A 56 10.05 -3.31 -1.95
N THR A 57 9.76 -2.60 -3.05
CA THR A 57 8.56 -2.86 -3.86
C THR A 57 8.66 -4.15 -4.66
N GLY A 58 9.87 -4.62 -4.95
CA GLY A 58 10.11 -5.83 -5.72
C GLY A 58 9.39 -7.06 -5.16
N TRP A 59 9.42 -7.28 -3.85
CA TRP A 59 8.86 -8.50 -3.24
C TRP A 59 7.67 -8.23 -2.31
N TYR A 60 7.52 -7.01 -1.79
CA TYR A 60 6.56 -6.71 -0.73
C TYR A 60 5.11 -7.02 -1.14
N MET A 61 4.72 -6.63 -2.36
CA MET A 61 3.37 -6.90 -2.87
C MET A 61 3.11 -8.40 -3.07
N ALA A 62 4.10 -9.13 -3.60
CA ALA A 62 3.99 -10.57 -3.81
C ALA A 62 3.76 -11.32 -2.48
N VAL A 63 4.44 -10.91 -1.41
CA VAL A 63 4.25 -11.48 -0.05
C VAL A 63 2.81 -11.28 0.43
N LEU A 64 2.23 -10.10 0.24
CA LEU A 64 0.88 -9.81 0.69
C LEU A 64 -0.17 -10.60 -0.09
N PHE A 65 -0.01 -10.72 -1.41
CA PHE A 65 -0.89 -11.55 -2.24
C PHE A 65 -0.79 -13.02 -1.85
N PHE A 66 0.41 -13.52 -1.56
CA PHE A 66 0.61 -14.87 -1.07
C PHE A 66 -0.07 -15.10 0.29
N ILE A 67 0.10 -14.17 1.25
CA ILE A 67 -0.58 -14.22 2.55
C ILE A 67 -2.10 -14.14 2.38
N ALA A 68 -2.60 -13.31 1.45
CA ALA A 68 -4.02 -13.24 1.14
C ALA A 68 -4.56 -14.60 0.63
N GLY A 69 -3.80 -15.30 -0.22
CA GLY A 69 -4.09 -16.68 -0.65
C GLY A 69 -4.11 -17.67 0.52
N LEU A 70 -3.06 -17.69 1.35
CA LEU A 70 -2.98 -18.58 2.52
C LEU A 70 -4.15 -18.34 3.49
N THR A 71 -4.45 -17.08 3.79
CA THR A 71 -5.58 -16.73 4.69
C THR A 71 -6.93 -17.10 4.08
N THR A 72 -7.07 -17.09 2.75
CA THR A 72 -8.26 -17.58 2.04
C THR A 72 -8.45 -19.08 2.25
N MET A 73 -7.38 -19.88 2.07
CA MET A 73 -7.44 -21.32 2.33
C MET A 73 -7.88 -21.64 3.76
N TYR A 74 -7.33 -20.94 4.76
CA TYR A 74 -7.74 -21.12 6.15
C TYR A 74 -9.18 -20.64 6.43
N SER A 75 -9.63 -19.58 5.74
CA SER A 75 -10.99 -19.06 5.92
C SER A 75 -12.05 -19.99 5.34
N LEU A 76 -11.79 -20.61 4.19
CA LEU A 76 -12.72 -21.54 3.53
C LEU A 76 -12.88 -22.87 4.30
N LYS A 77 -11.90 -23.24 5.14
CA LYS A 77 -12.06 -24.37 6.07
C LYS A 77 -13.10 -24.12 7.17
N LYS A 78 -13.49 -22.87 7.41
CA LYS A 78 -14.34 -22.46 8.54
C LYS A 78 -15.64 -21.77 8.13
N ARG A 79 -15.84 -21.47 6.85
CA ARG A 79 -16.96 -20.66 6.33
C ARG A 79 -17.41 -21.20 4.99
N THR A 80 -18.67 -20.96 4.63
CA THR A 80 -19.17 -21.28 3.29
C THR A 80 -18.58 -20.35 2.24
N ILE A 81 -18.53 -20.80 0.98
CA ILE A 81 -18.03 -20.01 -0.15
C ILE A 81 -18.83 -18.71 -0.30
N LYS A 82 -20.17 -18.77 -0.12
CA LYS A 82 -21.06 -17.60 -0.25
C LYS A 82 -20.76 -16.55 0.81
N GLU A 83 -20.65 -16.95 2.08
CA GLU A 83 -20.31 -16.03 3.18
C GLU A 83 -18.95 -15.39 2.96
N TYR A 84 -17.96 -16.20 2.57
CA TYR A 84 -16.62 -15.74 2.25
C TYR A 84 -16.62 -14.69 1.13
N TYR A 85 -17.28 -14.99 0.02
CA TYR A 85 -17.33 -14.13 -1.16
C TYR A 85 -17.98 -12.78 -0.83
N ILE A 86 -19.15 -12.78 -0.18
CA ILE A 86 -19.86 -11.54 0.19
C ILE A 86 -19.02 -10.68 1.15
N GLU A 87 -18.38 -11.30 2.16
CA GLU A 87 -17.51 -10.57 3.10
C GLU A 87 -16.32 -9.93 2.37
N ARG A 88 -15.70 -10.63 1.42
CA ARG A 88 -14.59 -10.12 0.63
C ARG A 88 -15.01 -9.02 -0.33
N CYS A 89 -16.11 -9.18 -1.06
CA CYS A 89 -16.64 -8.13 -1.93
C CYS A 89 -16.93 -6.85 -1.16
N LYS A 90 -17.58 -6.93 0.00
CA LYS A 90 -17.84 -5.75 0.84
C LYS A 90 -16.56 -5.10 1.35
N ARG A 91 -15.55 -5.89 1.71
CA ARG A 91 -14.27 -5.38 2.23
C ARG A 91 -13.31 -4.89 1.15
N LEU A 92 -13.49 -5.26 -0.11
CA LEU A 92 -12.58 -4.90 -1.19
C LEU A 92 -13.22 -3.92 -2.16
N LEU A 93 -14.42 -4.23 -2.68
CA LEU A 93 -15.07 -3.41 -3.71
C LEU A 93 -15.57 -2.08 -3.14
N VAL A 94 -16.13 -2.06 -1.94
CA VAL A 94 -16.62 -0.81 -1.34
C VAL A 94 -15.47 0.18 -1.11
N PRO A 95 -14.36 -0.19 -0.43
CA PRO A 95 -13.20 0.69 -0.35
C PRO A 95 -12.60 1.02 -1.72
N PHE A 96 -12.56 0.07 -2.65
CA PHE A 96 -12.04 0.29 -4.00
C PHE A 96 -12.78 1.42 -4.71
N PHE A 97 -14.11 1.38 -4.80
CA PHE A 97 -14.87 2.43 -5.49
C PHE A 97 -14.78 3.76 -4.76
N ILE A 98 -14.82 3.77 -3.43
CA ILE A 98 -14.59 5.00 -2.66
C ILE A 98 -13.20 5.54 -2.98
N GLY A 99 -12.18 4.70 -3.09
CA GLY A 99 -10.82 5.16 -3.37
C GLY A 99 -10.66 5.63 -4.81
N LEU A 100 -11.30 4.94 -5.75
CA LEU A 100 -11.32 5.32 -7.16
C LEU A 100 -11.94 6.71 -7.34
N PHE A 101 -13.07 6.99 -6.69
CA PHE A 101 -13.79 8.25 -6.89
C PHE A 101 -13.34 9.36 -5.95
N LEU A 102 -12.81 9.04 -4.77
CA LEU A 102 -12.36 10.02 -3.79
C LEU A 102 -10.85 10.27 -3.90
N TRP A 103 -10.03 9.21 -3.84
CA TRP A 103 -8.58 9.35 -3.71
C TRP A 103 -7.88 9.61 -5.04
N VAL A 104 -8.28 8.96 -6.13
CA VAL A 104 -7.60 9.13 -7.43
C VAL A 104 -7.64 10.58 -7.92
N PRO A 105 -8.78 11.32 -7.89
CA PRO A 105 -8.78 12.72 -8.30
C PRO A 105 -7.89 13.61 -7.43
N ILE A 106 -7.78 13.32 -6.12
CA ILE A 106 -6.87 14.04 -5.21
C ILE A 106 -5.42 13.80 -5.61
N GLN A 107 -5.05 12.55 -5.92
CA GLN A 107 -3.71 12.22 -6.38
C GLN A 107 -3.41 12.90 -7.71
N SER A 108 -4.35 12.85 -8.66
CA SER A 108 -4.24 13.55 -9.95
C SER A 108 -4.10 15.06 -9.79
N TYR A 109 -4.75 15.67 -8.81
CA TYR A 109 -4.60 17.11 -8.53
C TYR A 109 -3.14 17.47 -8.20
N TYR A 110 -2.50 16.71 -7.31
CA TYR A 110 -1.08 16.95 -6.98
C TYR A 110 -0.16 16.72 -8.19
N THR A 111 -0.44 15.71 -9.01
CA THR A 111 0.31 15.46 -10.25
C THR A 111 0.16 16.59 -11.26
N LEU A 112 -1.06 17.05 -11.52
CA LEU A 112 -1.31 18.15 -12.44
C LEU A 112 -0.61 19.43 -11.97
N ARG A 113 -0.58 19.66 -10.67
CA ARG A 113 0.10 20.84 -10.10
C ARG A 113 1.62 20.73 -10.13
N ASN A 114 2.18 19.54 -9.95
CA ASN A 114 3.63 19.34 -9.91
C ASN A 114 4.26 19.16 -11.30
N HIS A 115 3.53 18.59 -12.28
CA HIS A 115 4.07 18.28 -13.60
C HIS A 115 3.58 19.19 -14.73
N TYR A 116 2.43 19.86 -14.54
CA TYR A 116 1.75 20.58 -15.63
C TYR A 116 1.32 22.00 -15.24
N ASP A 117 1.89 22.57 -14.16
CA ASP A 117 1.60 23.93 -13.66
C ASP A 117 0.10 24.25 -13.58
N PHE A 118 -0.70 23.28 -13.13
CA PHE A 118 -2.16 23.43 -13.07
C PHE A 118 -2.59 24.43 -11.99
N ASP A 119 -3.16 25.56 -12.42
CA ASP A 119 -3.65 26.65 -11.56
C ASP A 119 -5.10 26.46 -11.04
N GLY A 120 -5.80 25.43 -11.49
CA GLY A 120 -7.17 25.16 -11.05
C GLY A 120 -7.27 24.62 -9.62
N ASN A 121 -8.50 24.50 -9.13
CA ASN A 121 -8.74 23.90 -7.81
C ASN A 121 -9.00 22.39 -7.92
N ALA A 122 -9.02 21.70 -6.80
CA ALA A 122 -9.28 20.26 -6.78
C ALA A 122 -10.64 19.89 -7.43
N LEU A 123 -11.67 20.73 -7.26
CA LEU A 123 -13.01 20.49 -7.79
C LEU A 123 -13.04 20.50 -9.32
N ASP A 124 -12.15 21.26 -9.97
CA ASP A 124 -11.98 21.25 -11.42
C ASP A 124 -11.40 19.91 -11.91
N VAL A 125 -10.45 19.33 -11.16
CA VAL A 125 -9.92 17.99 -11.42
C VAL A 125 -10.99 16.92 -11.22
N TYR A 126 -11.83 17.05 -10.18
CA TYR A 126 -12.97 16.16 -9.97
C TYR A 126 -13.95 16.23 -11.14
N LYS A 127 -14.33 17.42 -11.61
CA LYS A 127 -15.19 17.58 -12.79
C LYS A 127 -14.57 16.88 -13.99
N HIS A 128 -13.30 17.16 -14.28
CA HIS A 128 -12.60 16.57 -15.42
C HIS A 128 -12.54 15.04 -15.35
N PHE A 129 -12.30 14.47 -14.16
CA PHE A 129 -12.26 13.02 -13.94
C PHE A 129 -13.59 12.34 -14.31
N PHE A 130 -14.73 12.99 -14.07
CA PHE A 130 -16.05 12.43 -14.39
C PHE A 130 -16.57 12.76 -15.80
N THR A 131 -15.99 13.75 -16.47
CA THR A 131 -16.44 14.18 -17.81
C THR A 131 -15.56 13.69 -18.95
N THR A 132 -14.31 13.33 -18.68
CA THR A 132 -13.32 12.99 -19.72
C THR A 132 -13.00 11.50 -19.69
N TYR A 133 -13.16 10.84 -20.84
CA TYR A 133 -12.70 9.47 -21.02
C TYR A 133 -11.20 9.45 -21.30
N MET A 134 -10.42 8.82 -20.43
CA MET A 134 -9.00 8.64 -20.65
C MET A 134 -8.78 7.53 -21.69
N LEU A 135 -8.55 7.91 -22.95
CA LEU A 135 -7.93 7.02 -23.93
C LEU A 135 -6.43 7.06 -23.67
N ILE A 136 -5.91 6.10 -22.91
CA ILE A 136 -4.46 5.92 -22.76
C ILE A 136 -3.98 5.25 -24.06
N PRO A 137 -3.17 5.91 -24.91
CA PRO A 137 -2.45 5.19 -25.94
C PRO A 137 -1.45 4.31 -25.19
N MET A 138 -1.63 2.99 -25.29
CA MET A 138 -0.64 2.02 -24.81
C MET A 138 0.64 2.26 -25.60
N HIS A 139 1.56 3.07 -25.07
CA HIS A 139 2.85 3.29 -25.71
C HIS A 139 3.61 1.97 -25.76
N ASP A 140 4.20 1.66 -26.92
CA ASP A 140 4.91 0.44 -27.23
C ASP A 140 5.94 0.06 -26.15
N MET A 141 5.52 -0.79 -25.22
CA MET A 141 6.43 -1.56 -24.39
C MET A 141 6.99 -2.65 -25.30
N ASN A 142 8.31 -2.69 -25.49
CA ASN A 142 8.98 -3.69 -26.32
C ASN A 142 9.01 -5.06 -25.61
N VAL A 143 7.80 -5.58 -25.30
CA VAL A 143 7.52 -6.81 -24.52
C VAL A 143 7.99 -8.08 -25.20
N TRP A 144 8.37 -8.00 -26.49
CA TRP A 144 8.81 -9.11 -27.31
C TRP A 144 10.33 -9.31 -27.29
N SER A 145 11.09 -8.48 -26.57
CA SER A 145 12.55 -8.60 -26.49
C SER A 145 13.00 -9.69 -25.50
N ILE A 146 14.09 -10.38 -25.83
CA ILE A 146 14.69 -11.40 -24.94
C ILE A 146 15.20 -10.78 -23.63
N ASP A 147 15.68 -9.53 -23.67
CA ASP A 147 16.07 -8.76 -22.48
C ASP A 147 14.87 -8.52 -21.56
N TYR A 148 13.71 -8.13 -22.11
CA TYR A 148 12.49 -7.99 -21.32
C TYR A 148 12.06 -9.31 -20.68
N ALA A 149 12.04 -10.40 -21.45
CA ALA A 149 11.71 -11.73 -20.94
C ALA A 149 12.66 -12.15 -19.80
N TRP A 150 13.96 -11.90 -19.96
CA TRP A 150 14.97 -12.19 -18.95
C TRP A 150 14.77 -11.36 -17.68
N ARG A 151 14.56 -10.04 -17.80
CA ARG A 151 14.28 -9.17 -16.65
C ARG A 151 13.04 -9.60 -15.89
N ARG A 152 11.98 -10.01 -16.60
CA ARG A 152 10.75 -10.54 -15.99
C ARG A 152 10.99 -11.86 -15.28
N LEU A 153 11.79 -12.76 -15.84
CA LEU A 153 12.14 -14.03 -15.23
C LEU A 153 12.95 -13.81 -13.94
N VAL A 154 14.00 -13.00 -14.00
CA VAL A 154 14.82 -12.66 -12.82
C VAL A 154 13.94 -12.03 -11.74
N TRP A 155 13.10 -11.06 -12.10
CA TRP A 155 12.17 -10.44 -11.16
C TRP A 155 11.22 -11.46 -10.53
N ALA A 156 10.65 -12.39 -11.32
CA ALA A 156 9.76 -13.43 -10.81
C ALA A 156 10.47 -14.41 -9.84
N ILE A 157 11.70 -14.81 -10.14
CA ILE A 157 12.52 -15.67 -9.27
C ILE A 157 12.85 -14.94 -7.97
N SER A 158 13.27 -13.68 -8.06
CA SER A 158 13.56 -12.84 -6.88
C SER A 158 12.32 -12.67 -6.00
N CYS A 159 11.16 -12.39 -6.59
CA CYS A 159 9.88 -12.29 -5.87
C CYS A 159 9.55 -13.60 -5.15
N THR A 160 9.64 -14.72 -5.86
CA THR A 160 9.27 -16.05 -5.33
C THR A 160 10.19 -16.46 -4.18
N THR A 161 11.50 -16.25 -4.34
CA THR A 161 12.49 -16.52 -3.30
C THR A 161 12.25 -15.65 -2.07
N ALA A 162 11.96 -14.36 -2.27
CA ALA A 162 11.65 -13.44 -1.19
C ALA A 162 10.33 -13.81 -0.47
N VAL A 163 9.31 -14.31 -1.19
CA VAL A 163 8.08 -14.83 -0.58
C VAL A 163 8.37 -16.00 0.34
N PHE A 164 9.08 -17.02 -0.14
CA PHE A 164 9.40 -18.17 0.72
C PHE A 164 10.35 -17.78 1.87
N GLY A 165 11.33 -16.91 1.61
CA GLY A 165 12.25 -16.40 2.61
C GLY A 165 11.55 -15.61 3.72
N THR A 166 10.65 -14.69 3.37
CA THR A 166 9.88 -13.90 4.35
C THR A 166 8.90 -14.76 5.16
N ILE A 167 8.29 -15.77 4.54
CA ILE A 167 7.43 -16.73 5.23
C ILE A 167 8.24 -17.60 6.20
N GLY A 168 9.38 -18.15 5.76
CA GLY A 168 10.27 -18.95 6.59
C GLY A 168 10.87 -18.13 7.75
N PHE A 169 11.30 -16.90 7.47
CA PHE A 169 11.75 -15.96 8.49
C PHE A 169 10.63 -15.66 9.50
N GLY A 170 9.42 -15.39 9.02
CA GLY A 170 8.27 -15.14 9.88
C GLY A 170 7.93 -16.35 10.76
N GLN A 171 7.97 -17.56 10.20
CA GLN A 171 7.76 -18.79 10.95
C GLN A 171 8.84 -19.04 12.01
N ARG A 172 10.07 -18.59 11.80
CA ARG A 172 11.16 -18.76 12.78
C ARG A 172 11.17 -17.66 13.85
N PHE A 173 10.98 -16.41 13.45
CA PHE A 173 11.25 -15.25 14.29
C PHE A 173 10.01 -14.42 14.65
N LEU A 174 8.96 -14.47 13.85
CA LEU A 174 7.75 -13.64 14.02
C LEU A 174 6.55 -14.44 14.59
N ASN A 175 6.77 -15.50 15.36
CA ASN A 175 5.68 -16.24 16.00
C ASN A 175 5.13 -15.59 17.28
N LYS A 176 5.92 -14.71 17.92
CA LYS A 176 5.52 -14.04 19.16
C LYS A 176 4.59 -12.87 18.84
N THR A 177 3.50 -12.73 19.59
CA THR A 177 2.61 -11.57 19.47
C THR A 177 2.76 -10.67 20.69
N ASN A 178 2.83 -9.36 20.46
CA ASN A 178 2.78 -8.35 21.52
C ASN A 178 1.62 -7.37 21.24
N ALA A 179 1.41 -6.39 22.12
CA ALA A 179 0.34 -5.41 21.97
C ALA A 179 0.46 -4.63 20.65
N LEU A 180 1.69 -4.24 20.28
CA LEU A 180 1.98 -3.50 19.05
C LEU A 180 1.67 -4.32 17.79
N THR A 181 2.12 -5.58 17.71
CA THR A 181 1.87 -6.39 16.51
C THR A 181 0.40 -6.75 16.36
N LYS A 182 -0.32 -6.97 17.46
CA LYS A 182 -1.79 -7.13 17.44
C LYS A 182 -2.48 -5.85 16.96
N TYR A 183 -2.03 -4.69 17.43
CA TYR A 183 -2.54 -3.39 17.00
C TYR A 183 -2.32 -3.15 15.50
N LEU A 184 -1.07 -3.28 15.03
CA LEU A 184 -0.69 -3.07 13.63
C LEU A 184 -1.36 -4.08 12.69
N SER A 185 -1.37 -5.36 13.04
CA SER A 185 -2.00 -6.40 12.20
C SER A 185 -3.52 -6.22 12.09
N SER A 186 -4.18 -5.73 13.15
CA SER A 186 -5.62 -5.43 13.11
C SER A 186 -5.97 -4.24 12.22
N ARG A 187 -5.02 -3.33 11.99
CA ARG A 187 -5.19 -2.10 11.21
C ARG A 187 -4.48 -2.13 9.87
N SER A 188 -3.82 -3.23 9.51
CA SER A 188 -3.00 -3.30 8.30
C SER A 188 -3.78 -2.88 7.05
N PHE A 189 -5.04 -3.31 6.93
CA PHE A 189 -5.92 -2.92 5.83
C PHE A 189 -6.22 -1.41 5.79
N ALA A 190 -6.51 -0.79 6.93
CA ALA A 190 -6.74 0.65 7.01
C ALA A 190 -5.48 1.45 6.66
N ILE A 191 -4.32 0.98 7.11
CA ILE A 191 -3.03 1.59 6.78
C ILE A 191 -2.80 1.54 5.27
N TYR A 192 -2.98 0.38 4.61
CA TYR A 192 -2.85 0.24 3.13
C TYR A 192 -3.74 1.20 2.35
N TYR A 193 -4.91 1.51 2.88
CA TYR A 193 -5.89 2.32 2.19
C TYR A 193 -5.61 3.82 2.32
N ILE A 194 -5.12 4.26 3.48
CA ILE A 194 -4.95 5.68 3.82
C ILE A 194 -3.52 6.17 3.56
N HIS A 195 -2.50 5.30 3.69
CA HIS A 195 -1.10 5.77 3.69
C HIS A 195 -0.72 6.48 2.39
N MET A 196 -1.14 5.99 1.23
CA MET A 196 -0.67 6.52 -0.05
C MET A 196 -1.11 7.96 -0.27
N THR A 197 -2.36 8.30 0.08
CA THR A 197 -2.87 9.66 -0.08
C THR A 197 -2.22 10.63 0.89
N VAL A 198 -1.93 10.17 2.11
CA VAL A 198 -1.18 10.94 3.09
C VAL A 198 0.27 11.15 2.64
N VAL A 199 0.95 10.10 2.19
CA VAL A 199 2.35 10.19 1.72
C VAL A 199 2.47 11.15 0.54
N ILE A 200 1.55 11.09 -0.43
CA ILE A 200 1.53 12.05 -1.55
C ILE A 200 1.29 13.47 -1.02
N ALA A 201 0.26 13.71 -0.21
CA ALA A 201 -0.03 15.05 0.29
C ALA A 201 1.15 15.64 1.08
N VAL A 202 1.74 14.87 2.00
CA VAL A 202 2.92 15.30 2.77
C VAL A 202 4.14 15.48 1.87
N GLY A 203 4.37 14.55 0.95
CA GLY A 203 5.44 14.60 -0.04
C GLY A 203 5.41 15.88 -0.86
N TYR A 204 4.23 16.30 -1.31
CA TYR A 204 4.04 17.54 -2.06
C TYR A 204 4.59 18.72 -1.28
N TYR A 205 4.15 18.91 -0.02
CA TYR A 205 4.59 20.05 0.77
C TYR A 205 6.08 19.98 1.16
N VAL A 206 6.60 18.78 1.46
CA VAL A 206 8.00 18.63 1.89
C VAL A 206 8.96 18.81 0.71
N VAL A 207 8.68 18.20 -0.44
CA VAL A 207 9.52 18.29 -1.63
C VAL A 207 9.50 19.72 -2.19
N GLU A 208 8.33 20.35 -2.23
CA GLU A 208 8.15 21.67 -2.84
C GLU A 208 8.69 22.81 -1.96
N TYR A 209 8.40 22.79 -0.65
CA TYR A 209 8.64 23.96 0.21
C TYR A 209 9.80 23.79 1.20
N VAL A 210 10.32 22.58 1.41
CA VAL A 210 11.35 22.33 2.41
C VAL A 210 12.69 22.05 1.75
N ASN A 211 13.52 23.08 1.67
CA ASN A 211 14.87 23.00 1.10
C ASN A 211 15.87 22.41 2.11
N CYS A 212 15.98 21.09 2.16
CA CYS A 212 17.01 20.38 2.92
C CYS A 212 17.53 19.14 2.17
N ASN A 213 18.52 18.44 2.72
CA ASN A 213 19.04 17.20 2.12
C ASN A 213 17.91 16.15 1.95
N ILE A 214 17.97 15.40 0.85
CA ILE A 214 17.07 14.29 0.50
C ILE A 214 16.82 13.34 1.69
N ALA A 215 17.84 12.99 2.47
CA ALA A 215 17.69 12.09 3.61
C ALA A 215 16.76 12.67 4.70
N LEU A 216 16.86 13.98 4.97
CA LEU A 216 15.99 14.67 5.91
C LEU A 216 14.57 14.79 5.35
N GLN A 217 14.43 15.09 4.05
CA GLN A 217 13.11 15.12 3.42
C GLN A 217 12.41 13.76 3.49
N ILE A 218 13.09 12.66 3.15
CA ILE A 218 12.57 11.29 3.31
C ILE A 218 12.17 11.01 4.77
N GLY A 219 13.01 11.40 5.72
CA GLY A 219 12.73 11.24 7.16
C GLY A 219 11.47 12.00 7.60
N MET A 220 11.29 13.24 7.13
CA MET A 220 10.10 14.05 7.40
C MET A 220 8.85 13.46 6.75
N ILE A 221 8.92 13.08 5.47
CA ILE A 221 7.79 12.49 4.75
C ILE A 221 7.36 11.21 5.45
N MET A 222 8.30 10.33 5.78
CA MET A 222 8.01 9.09 6.51
C MET A 222 7.42 9.37 7.89
N GLY A 223 8.05 10.22 8.70
CA GLY A 223 7.63 10.50 10.08
C GLY A 223 6.24 11.15 10.15
N ILE A 224 6.03 12.23 9.39
CA ILE A 224 4.76 12.95 9.33
C ILE A 224 3.67 12.03 8.78
N SER A 225 3.95 11.29 7.71
CA SER A 225 2.94 10.41 7.09
C SER A 225 2.52 9.27 8.02
N VAL A 226 3.45 8.70 8.78
CA VAL A 226 3.13 7.71 9.81
C VAL A 226 2.17 8.32 10.84
N VAL A 227 2.53 9.47 11.43
CA VAL A 227 1.72 10.12 12.48
C VAL A 227 0.33 10.48 11.94
N VAL A 228 0.25 11.13 10.79
CA VAL A 228 -1.02 11.55 10.17
C VAL A 228 -1.88 10.33 9.81
N THR A 229 -1.29 9.26 9.25
CA THR A 229 -2.05 8.05 8.92
C THR A 229 -2.65 7.40 10.16
N PHE A 230 -1.88 7.28 11.26
CA PHE A 230 -2.40 6.72 12.51
C PHE A 230 -3.48 7.61 13.14
N ALA A 231 -3.32 8.94 13.09
CA ALA A 231 -4.35 9.87 13.55
C ALA A 231 -5.65 9.71 12.75
N LEU A 232 -5.57 9.64 11.42
CA LEU A 232 -6.71 9.42 10.54
C LEU A 232 -7.39 8.07 10.81
N ILE A 233 -6.64 7.01 11.08
CA ILE A 233 -7.19 5.71 11.45
C ILE A 233 -7.98 5.77 12.77
N GLU A 234 -7.44 6.45 13.80
CA GLU A 234 -8.14 6.59 15.08
C GLU A 234 -9.39 7.48 14.98
N ILE A 235 -9.41 8.45 14.07
CA ILE A 235 -10.63 9.21 13.71
C ILE A 235 -11.63 8.30 12.98
N ALA A 236 -11.18 7.62 11.92
CA ALA A 236 -12.01 6.73 11.11
C ALA A 236 -12.66 5.60 11.92
N LYS A 237 -11.99 5.16 13.00
CA LYS A 237 -12.51 4.17 13.94
C LYS A 237 -13.77 4.66 14.69
N ARG A 238 -13.89 5.97 14.94
CA ARG A 238 -15.01 6.58 15.67
C ARG A 238 -16.26 6.79 14.81
N ILE A 239 -16.12 6.77 13.48
CA ILE A 239 -17.23 6.99 12.54
C ILE A 239 -17.94 5.64 12.27
N PRO A 240 -19.25 5.53 12.56
CA PRO A 240 -20.01 4.32 12.27
C PRO A 240 -20.08 4.08 10.76
N GLY A 241 -19.78 2.86 10.32
CA GLY A 241 -19.76 2.48 8.90
C GLY A 241 -18.34 2.46 8.34
N VAL A 242 -17.57 3.55 8.49
CA VAL A 242 -16.16 3.62 8.08
C VAL A 242 -15.32 2.59 8.84
N ASN A 243 -15.59 2.40 10.13
CA ASN A 243 -14.92 1.38 10.93
C ASN A 243 -15.19 -0.06 10.46
N GLY A 244 -16.38 -0.35 9.94
CA GLY A 244 -16.73 -1.64 9.37
C GLY A 244 -16.08 -1.84 8.00
N MET A 245 -16.09 -0.81 7.18
CA MET A 245 -15.47 -0.77 5.86
C MET A 245 -13.97 -1.02 5.92
N LEU A 246 -13.26 -0.37 6.83
CA LEU A 246 -11.82 -0.52 7.03
C LEU A 246 -11.44 -1.78 7.84
N GLY A 247 -12.41 -2.69 8.08
CA GLY A 247 -12.15 -3.95 8.77
C GLY A 247 -11.76 -3.81 10.25
N MET A 248 -12.04 -2.66 10.87
CA MET A 248 -11.72 -2.36 12.27
C MET A 248 -12.77 -2.86 13.26
N LYS A 249 -13.97 -3.24 12.80
CA LYS A 249 -14.96 -3.95 13.61
C LYS A 249 -14.56 -5.43 13.72
N ARG A 250 -14.19 -5.84 14.94
CA ARG A 250 -14.20 -7.25 15.38
C ARG A 250 -15.30 -7.44 16.40
#